data_AF-A5CZG0-F1
#
_entry.id   AF-A5CZG0-F1
#
_cell.length_a   1.000
_cell.length_b   1.000
_cell.length_c   1.000
_cell.angle_alpha   90.00
_cell.angle_beta   90.00
_cell.angle_gamma   90.00
#
_symmetry.space_group_name_H-M   'P 1'
#
loop_
_entity.id
_entity.type
_entity.pdbx_description
1 polymer ?
#
loop_
_entity_poly.entity_id
_entity_poly.type
_entity_poly.pdbx_seq_one_letter_code
_entity_poly.pdbx_strand_id
1 'polypeptide(L)'
;MRPDLLFFRKGDLRDFLEHKKLELKKEVERHDSNYILNVSEEDFYQYLVSKYSLKPPKIYEDKIYVYSQKEVDVDVSRDPMRVIFDRNRPFYVKGVQIIIAVPFKGDGELFQYKPSTFTFNPPRGEVVGEEIHLIYEMVEHNAERLKQGYQQELSEIKRYLEWVEGDINAFNGSLDQFVKQLISQRKKKLLDDLGLVSSLGIPIKRCEDMPETYTIPSIREKLKFEPPKVSKEPFKPEPVLALEEYENILEMISNMALVMERSPQTFSKLKEEEIRDHFLMMLNAHYEGQATGETFNYGGKTDILIRINGRNVFIAECKFWRGEKKLVETIDQLLGYTSWRDTKTAILLFNRNQDFSLTLRRLDPTVKSHNCYKREWRLKSGNLKSETIFSYVFHQPQDVNREVLLTIMAFNVPK
;
A
#
# COMPACT_ATOMS: atom_id res chain seq x y z
N MET A 1 37.91 -7.39 -14.11
CA MET A 1 37.11 -8.44 -13.42
C MET A 1 36.73 -9.48 -14.44
N ARG A 2 36.74 -10.77 -14.08
CA ARG A 2 36.26 -11.80 -15.01
C ARG A 2 34.75 -11.61 -15.22
N PRO A 3 34.25 -11.64 -16.48
CA PRO A 3 32.87 -11.30 -16.79
C PRO A 3 31.87 -12.36 -16.31
N ASP A 4 32.32 -13.53 -15.86
CA ASP A 4 31.53 -14.69 -15.48
C ASP A 4 31.16 -14.75 -13.99
N LEU A 5 31.65 -13.85 -13.14
CA LEU A 5 31.34 -13.88 -11.71
C LEU A 5 29.91 -13.37 -11.45
N LEU A 6 29.09 -14.17 -10.77
CA LEU A 6 27.81 -13.74 -10.20
C LEU A 6 28.07 -13.02 -8.88
N PHE A 7 27.20 -12.06 -8.54
CA PHE A 7 27.20 -11.25 -7.32
C PHE A 7 28.40 -10.30 -7.13
N PHE A 8 29.26 -10.08 -8.13
CA PHE A 8 30.46 -9.23 -7.97
C PHE A 8 30.69 -8.25 -9.12
N ARG A 9 29.71 -8.06 -10.02
CA ARG A 9 29.90 -7.26 -11.25
C ARG A 9 29.78 -5.75 -11.03
N LYS A 10 28.80 -5.31 -10.23
CA LYS A 10 28.43 -3.89 -10.08
C LYS A 10 28.80 -3.27 -8.73
N GLY A 11 29.41 -4.03 -7.81
CA GLY A 11 29.80 -3.56 -6.48
C GLY A 11 28.90 -4.12 -5.37
N ASP A 12 28.83 -3.41 -4.26
CA ASP A 12 28.20 -3.90 -3.04
C ASP A 12 26.68 -3.64 -3.04
N LEU A 13 25.91 -4.64 -2.61
CA LEU A 13 24.44 -4.55 -2.52
C LEU A 13 24.01 -3.42 -1.58
N ARG A 14 24.77 -3.21 -0.50
CA ARG A 14 24.51 -2.10 0.44
C ARG A 14 24.51 -0.74 -0.25
N ASP A 15 25.48 -0.48 -1.13
CA ASP A 15 25.59 0.81 -1.81
C ASP A 15 24.45 1.02 -2.81
N PHE A 16 24.03 -0.06 -3.49
CA PHE A 16 22.86 -0.04 -4.37
C PHE A 16 21.58 0.30 -3.60
N LEU A 17 21.37 -0.32 -2.45
CA LEU A 17 20.22 -0.07 -1.58
C LEU A 17 20.21 1.37 -1.03
N GLU A 18 21.37 1.90 -0.64
CA GLU A 18 21.49 3.30 -0.20
C GLU A 18 21.25 4.28 -1.36
N HIS A 19 21.72 3.98 -2.57
CA HIS A 19 21.41 4.79 -3.75
C HIS A 19 19.90 4.84 -4.02
N LYS A 20 19.19 3.71 -3.88
CA LYS A 20 17.73 3.67 -4.01
C LYS A 20 17.01 4.53 -2.97
N LYS A 21 17.46 4.55 -1.72
CA LYS A 21 16.93 5.47 -0.70
C LYS A 21 17.15 6.93 -1.07
N LEU A 22 18.30 7.26 -1.65
CA LEU A 22 18.60 8.62 -2.09
C LEU A 22 17.73 9.04 -3.29
N GLU A 23 17.49 8.14 -4.24
CA GLU A 23 16.55 8.36 -5.34
C GLU A 23 15.13 8.60 -4.82
N LEU A 24 14.68 7.79 -3.86
CA LEU A 24 13.39 7.97 -3.20
C LEU A 24 13.27 9.36 -2.57
N LYS A 25 14.28 9.79 -1.82
CA LYS A 25 14.31 11.12 -1.22
C LYS A 25 14.22 12.23 -2.27
N LYS A 26 14.99 12.12 -3.35
CA LYS A 26 14.97 13.09 -4.46
C LYS A 26 13.63 13.11 -5.18
N GLU A 27 12.97 11.96 -5.36
CA GLU A 27 11.63 11.89 -5.96
C GLU A 27 10.61 12.64 -5.09
N VAL A 28 10.61 12.39 -3.78
CA VAL A 28 9.73 13.11 -2.85
C VAL A 28 10.03 14.61 -2.79
N GLU A 29 11.28 15.03 -2.89
CA GLU A 29 11.64 16.45 -2.94
C GLU A 29 11.23 17.14 -4.24
N ARG A 30 11.22 16.42 -5.37
CA ARG A 30 10.82 16.93 -6.70
C ARG A 30 9.31 17.14 -6.86
N HIS A 31 8.49 16.43 -6.08
CA HIS A 31 7.05 16.62 -6.15
C HIS A 31 6.65 18.03 -5.66
N ASP A 32 5.67 18.62 -6.33
CA ASP A 32 5.16 19.95 -6.00
C ASP A 32 4.62 20.01 -4.57
N SER A 33 4.85 21.14 -3.90
CA SER A 33 4.42 21.36 -2.51
C SER A 33 2.91 21.18 -2.34
N ASN A 34 2.09 21.58 -3.30
CA ASN A 34 0.63 21.41 -3.23
C ASN A 34 0.23 19.94 -3.44
N TYR A 35 0.96 19.20 -4.27
CA TYR A 35 0.71 17.77 -4.49
C TYR A 35 0.96 16.97 -3.21
N ILE A 36 2.09 17.22 -2.53
CA ILE A 36 2.45 16.51 -1.29
C ILE A 36 1.47 16.82 -0.15
N LEU A 37 0.96 18.04 -0.07
CA LEU A 37 0.00 18.43 0.97
C LEU A 37 -1.40 17.84 0.75
N ASN A 38 -1.80 17.62 -0.51
CA ASN A 38 -3.14 17.13 -0.86
C ASN A 38 -3.23 15.62 -1.01
N VAL A 39 -2.12 14.94 -1.33
CA VAL A 39 -2.10 13.49 -1.47
C VAL A 39 -2.28 12.81 -0.10
N SER A 40 -3.08 11.75 -0.09
CA SER A 40 -3.18 10.84 1.06
C SER A 40 -1.78 10.32 1.39
N GLU A 41 -1.39 10.46 2.66
CA GLU A 41 -0.11 9.97 3.17
C GLU A 41 0.08 8.49 2.90
N GLU A 42 -1.01 7.72 3.03
CA GLU A 42 -1.00 6.27 2.84
C GLU A 42 -0.93 5.89 1.37
N ASP A 43 -1.65 6.58 0.46
CA ASP A 43 -1.58 6.27 -0.97
C ASP A 43 -0.20 6.62 -1.55
N PHE A 44 0.36 7.75 -1.11
CA PHE A 44 1.71 8.15 -1.50
C PHE A 44 2.76 7.21 -0.91
N TYR A 45 2.56 6.76 0.32
CA TYR A 45 3.36 5.71 0.94
C TYR A 45 3.30 4.41 0.13
N GLN A 46 2.12 3.87 -0.18
CA GLN A 46 1.96 2.63 -0.94
C GLN A 46 2.55 2.73 -2.35
N TYR A 47 2.43 3.89 -3.00
CA TYR A 47 3.09 4.16 -4.28
C TYR A 47 4.62 4.09 -4.15
N LEU A 48 5.20 4.76 -3.15
CA LEU A 48 6.66 4.75 -2.95
C LEU A 48 7.16 3.36 -2.53
N VAL A 49 6.47 2.67 -1.63
CA VAL A 49 6.85 1.31 -1.21
C VAL A 49 6.77 0.35 -2.38
N SER A 50 5.68 0.33 -3.14
CA SER A 50 5.55 -0.58 -4.29
C SER A 50 6.61 -0.32 -5.37
N LYS A 51 6.96 0.94 -5.62
CA LYS A 51 7.95 1.34 -6.62
C LYS A 51 9.40 1.01 -6.22
N TYR A 52 9.74 1.16 -4.95
CA TYR A 52 11.11 0.99 -4.45
C TYR A 52 11.34 -0.36 -3.75
N SER A 53 10.28 -1.14 -3.51
CA SER A 53 10.40 -2.51 -3.01
C SER A 53 11.10 -3.41 -4.04
N LEU A 54 12.03 -4.23 -3.55
CA LEU A 54 12.74 -5.21 -4.37
C LEU A 54 12.26 -6.62 -4.05
N LYS A 55 12.16 -7.46 -5.07
CA LYS A 55 11.79 -8.86 -4.97
C LYS A 55 13.04 -9.74 -5.06
N PRO A 56 13.40 -10.46 -3.98
CA PRO A 56 14.56 -11.34 -4.00
C PRO A 56 14.39 -12.42 -5.09
N PRO A 57 15.42 -12.72 -5.88
CA PRO A 57 15.31 -13.69 -6.95
C PRO A 57 15.26 -15.11 -6.39
N LYS A 58 14.36 -15.94 -6.92
CA LYS A 58 14.21 -17.36 -6.56
C LYS A 58 14.37 -18.23 -7.79
N ILE A 59 15.28 -19.20 -7.75
CA ILE A 59 15.52 -20.15 -8.83
C ILE A 59 14.46 -21.26 -8.85
N TYR A 60 14.17 -21.79 -10.04
CA TYR A 60 13.30 -22.94 -10.23
C TYR A 60 14.10 -24.19 -10.58
N GLU A 61 14.31 -25.05 -9.60
CA GLU A 61 15.09 -26.30 -9.76
C GLU A 61 14.42 -27.29 -10.70
N ASP A 62 13.10 -27.37 -10.65
CA ASP A 62 12.31 -28.32 -11.45
C ASP A 62 12.23 -27.95 -12.94
N LYS A 63 12.77 -26.78 -13.32
CA LYS A 63 12.70 -26.23 -14.68
C LYS A 63 14.08 -26.02 -15.31
N ILE A 64 15.12 -26.67 -14.77
CA ILE A 64 16.47 -26.51 -15.30
C ILE A 64 16.63 -27.35 -16.58
N TYR A 65 17.20 -26.76 -17.61
CA TYR A 65 17.38 -27.41 -18.90
C TYR A 65 18.72 -27.06 -19.54
N VAL A 66 19.17 -27.91 -20.47
CA VAL A 66 20.36 -27.63 -21.29
C VAL A 66 19.96 -26.68 -22.41
N TYR A 67 20.50 -25.46 -22.39
CA TYR A 67 20.20 -24.42 -23.37
C TYR A 67 20.91 -24.68 -24.70
N SER A 68 22.19 -25.04 -24.64
CA SER A 68 22.95 -25.37 -25.84
C SER A 68 24.15 -26.27 -25.55
N GLN A 69 24.53 -27.05 -26.55
CA GLN A 69 25.75 -27.84 -26.59
C GLN A 69 26.46 -27.55 -27.91
N LYS A 70 27.74 -27.14 -27.85
CA LYS A 70 28.56 -26.87 -29.05
C LYS A 70 29.98 -27.35 -28.85
N GLU A 71 30.64 -27.72 -29.94
CA GLU A 71 32.07 -28.00 -29.95
C GLU A 71 32.84 -26.67 -29.98
N VAL A 72 33.80 -26.49 -29.08
CA VAL A 72 34.60 -25.26 -28.94
C VAL A 72 36.07 -25.60 -28.75
N ASP A 73 36.94 -24.66 -29.08
CA ASP A 73 38.37 -24.75 -28.81
C ASP A 73 38.66 -24.31 -27.36
N VAL A 74 38.89 -25.28 -26.48
CA VAL A 74 39.14 -25.06 -25.05
C VAL A 74 40.65 -24.90 -24.81
N ASP A 75 41.05 -23.82 -24.15
CA ASP A 75 42.45 -23.61 -23.76
C ASP A 75 42.82 -24.50 -22.56
N VAL A 76 43.68 -25.49 -22.79
CA VAL A 76 44.20 -26.41 -21.79
C VAL A 76 45.61 -26.07 -21.32
N SER A 77 46.15 -24.88 -21.66
CA SER A 77 47.51 -24.43 -21.28
C SER A 77 47.80 -24.52 -19.77
N ARG A 78 46.75 -24.51 -18.94
CA ARG A 78 46.82 -24.57 -17.48
C ARG A 78 46.51 -25.95 -16.88
N ASP A 79 46.25 -26.96 -17.71
CA ASP A 79 45.95 -28.32 -17.25
C ASP A 79 47.23 -28.99 -16.69
N PRO A 80 47.30 -29.29 -15.38
CA PRO A 80 48.49 -29.90 -14.78
C PRO A 80 48.71 -31.34 -15.23
N MET A 81 47.68 -32.01 -15.77
CA MET A 81 47.76 -33.39 -16.23
C MET A 81 48.30 -33.50 -17.68
N ARG A 82 48.43 -32.38 -18.38
CA ARG A 82 48.94 -32.32 -19.75
C ARG A 82 50.38 -31.82 -19.80
N VAL A 83 51.21 -32.53 -20.57
CA VAL A 83 52.60 -32.12 -20.84
C VAL A 83 52.58 -31.00 -21.89
N ILE A 84 52.60 -29.76 -21.41
CA ILE A 84 52.61 -28.54 -22.22
C ILE A 84 53.92 -27.80 -21.93
N PHE A 85 54.78 -27.69 -22.94
CA PHE A 85 56.13 -27.14 -22.82
C PHE A 85 56.17 -25.61 -22.69
N ASP A 86 55.29 -24.90 -23.41
CA ASP A 86 55.13 -23.45 -23.30
C ASP A 86 53.73 -23.11 -22.76
N ARG A 87 53.65 -22.88 -21.44
CA ARG A 87 52.41 -22.50 -20.75
C ARG A 87 52.12 -21.00 -20.79
N ASN A 88 52.99 -20.19 -21.43
CA ASN A 88 52.79 -18.75 -21.59
C ASN A 88 51.92 -18.42 -22.81
N ARG A 89 51.52 -19.44 -23.60
CA ARG A 89 50.62 -19.31 -24.75
C ARG A 89 49.40 -20.23 -24.57
N PRO A 90 48.22 -19.83 -25.06
CA PRO A 90 47.05 -20.70 -25.02
C PRO A 90 47.29 -21.96 -25.88
N PHE A 91 46.86 -23.11 -25.38
CA PHE A 91 46.95 -24.39 -26.07
C PHE A 91 45.53 -24.93 -26.25
N TYR A 92 44.99 -24.81 -27.45
CA TYR A 92 43.59 -25.16 -27.72
C TYR A 92 43.42 -26.64 -28.07
N VAL A 93 42.39 -27.26 -27.51
CA VAL A 93 41.94 -28.62 -27.85
C VAL A 93 40.43 -28.60 -28.07
N LYS A 94 39.95 -29.42 -29.01
CA LYS A 94 38.51 -29.60 -29.24
C LYS A 94 37.85 -30.16 -27.99
N GLY A 95 36.91 -29.40 -27.44
CA GLY A 95 36.08 -29.77 -26.31
C GLY A 95 34.63 -29.42 -26.56
N VAL A 96 33.77 -29.71 -25.58
CA VAL A 96 32.35 -29.41 -25.62
C VAL A 96 32.05 -28.32 -24.61
N GLN A 97 31.36 -27.27 -25.07
CA GLN A 97 30.71 -26.28 -24.23
C GLN A 97 29.26 -26.69 -24.01
N ILE A 98 28.86 -26.79 -22.74
CA ILE A 98 27.49 -27.07 -22.32
C ILE A 98 27.00 -25.86 -21.53
N ILE A 99 25.89 -25.29 -21.97
CA ILE A 99 25.21 -24.19 -21.27
C ILE A 99 23.97 -24.75 -20.60
N ILE A 100 23.93 -24.69 -19.27
CA ILE A 100 22.76 -25.06 -18.46
C ILE A 100 22.02 -23.78 -18.10
N ALA A 101 20.76 -23.67 -18.50
CA ALA A 101 19.90 -22.55 -18.14
C ALA A 101 19.12 -22.86 -16.86
N VAL A 102 19.22 -21.97 -15.88
CA VAL A 102 18.53 -22.02 -14.59
C VAL A 102 17.55 -20.85 -14.52
N PRO A 103 16.24 -21.09 -14.75
CA PRO A 103 15.23 -20.05 -14.66
C PRO A 103 15.07 -19.51 -13.23
N PHE A 104 14.81 -18.22 -13.09
CA PHE A 104 14.51 -17.58 -11.82
C PHE A 104 13.34 -16.61 -11.92
N LYS A 105 12.79 -16.21 -10.78
CA LYS A 105 11.76 -15.18 -10.67
C LYS A 105 12.18 -14.12 -9.65
N GLY A 106 12.07 -12.85 -10.04
CA GLY A 106 12.43 -11.70 -9.19
C GLY A 106 13.35 -10.73 -9.94
N ASP A 107 13.99 -9.83 -9.20
CA ASP A 107 14.84 -8.81 -9.81
C ASP A 107 16.22 -9.37 -10.19
N GLY A 108 16.43 -9.63 -11.49
CA GLY A 108 17.68 -10.20 -12.01
C GLY A 108 18.91 -9.31 -11.85
N GLU A 109 18.73 -8.02 -11.60
CA GLU A 109 19.84 -7.09 -11.35
C GLU A 109 20.57 -7.41 -10.04
N LEU A 110 19.89 -8.05 -9.08
CA LEU A 110 20.45 -8.41 -7.77
C LEU A 110 21.60 -9.41 -7.87
N PHE A 111 21.63 -10.24 -8.92
CA PHE A 111 22.76 -11.13 -9.22
C PHE A 111 24.04 -10.39 -9.62
N GLN A 112 24.01 -9.07 -9.77
CA GLN A 112 25.19 -8.27 -10.12
C GLN A 112 25.87 -7.66 -8.89
N TYR A 113 25.20 -7.68 -7.74
CA TYR A 113 25.64 -7.02 -6.51
C TYR A 113 26.08 -8.00 -5.44
N LYS A 114 27.10 -7.60 -4.67
CA LYS A 114 27.70 -8.41 -3.61
C LYS A 114 26.89 -8.30 -2.32
N PRO A 115 26.33 -9.40 -1.79
CA PRO A 115 25.64 -9.38 -0.50
C PRO A 115 26.57 -9.01 0.65
N SER A 116 25.98 -8.65 1.79
CA SER A 116 26.71 -8.28 3.02
C SER A 116 27.61 -9.40 3.53
N THR A 117 27.17 -10.65 3.35
CA THR A 117 27.92 -11.87 3.62
C THR A 117 28.34 -12.50 2.30
N PHE A 118 29.60 -12.90 2.15
CA PHE A 118 30.11 -13.49 0.91
C PHE A 118 31.23 -14.49 1.15
N THR A 119 31.54 -15.29 0.13
CA THR A 119 32.70 -16.17 0.09
C THR A 119 33.76 -15.69 -0.91
N PHE A 120 35.00 -16.15 -0.72
CA PHE A 120 36.13 -15.82 -1.59
C PHE A 120 36.09 -16.51 -2.97
N ASN A 121 35.21 -17.50 -3.15
CA ASN A 121 35.02 -18.19 -4.44
C ASN A 121 33.54 -18.11 -4.86
N PRO A 122 33.09 -16.95 -5.39
CA PRO A 122 31.69 -16.78 -5.77
C PRO A 122 31.29 -17.66 -6.96
N PRO A 123 30.00 -18.01 -7.05
CA PRO A 123 29.48 -18.79 -8.16
C PRO A 123 29.64 -18.04 -9.48
N ARG A 124 29.70 -18.81 -10.57
CA ARG A 124 29.89 -18.30 -11.93
C ARG A 124 28.64 -18.51 -12.75
N GLY A 125 28.37 -17.58 -13.64
CA GLY A 125 27.22 -17.62 -14.52
C GLY A 125 26.94 -16.26 -15.17
N GLU A 126 26.10 -16.31 -16.20
CA GLU A 126 25.63 -15.15 -16.92
C GLU A 126 24.11 -15.03 -16.80
N VAL A 127 23.62 -13.86 -16.39
CA VAL A 127 22.19 -13.60 -16.32
C VAL A 127 21.71 -13.10 -17.69
N VAL A 128 20.85 -13.89 -18.34
CA VAL A 128 20.26 -13.57 -19.64
C VAL A 128 18.74 -13.57 -19.48
N GLY A 129 18.14 -12.39 -19.48
CA GLY A 129 16.70 -12.25 -19.22
C GLY A 129 16.32 -12.72 -17.82
N GLU A 130 15.48 -13.75 -17.73
CA GLU A 130 15.01 -14.36 -16.48
C GLU A 130 15.70 -15.73 -16.21
N GLU A 131 16.85 -15.98 -16.83
CA GLU A 131 17.60 -17.22 -16.70
C GLU A 131 19.07 -16.97 -16.37
N ILE A 132 19.67 -17.88 -15.60
CA ILE A 132 21.11 -17.92 -15.34
C ILE A 132 21.71 -19.01 -16.21
N HIS A 133 22.62 -18.62 -17.10
CA HIS A 133 23.39 -19.52 -17.94
C HIS A 133 24.69 -19.91 -17.22
N LEU A 134 24.79 -21.19 -16.85
CA LEU A 134 26.00 -21.80 -16.32
C LEU A 134 26.76 -22.43 -17.49
N ILE A 135 27.98 -21.94 -17.74
CA ILE A 135 28.79 -22.32 -18.90
C ILE A 135 29.88 -23.28 -18.45
N TYR A 136 29.83 -24.52 -18.92
CA TYR A 136 30.86 -25.52 -18.65
C TYR A 136 31.58 -25.89 -19.93
N GLU A 137 32.90 -25.83 -19.90
CA GLU A 137 33.77 -26.26 -20.99
C GLU A 137 34.55 -27.49 -20.55
N MET A 138 34.46 -28.57 -21.31
CA MET A 138 35.07 -29.85 -20.96
C MET A 138 35.65 -30.56 -22.18
N VAL A 139 36.86 -31.10 -22.00
CA VAL A 139 37.58 -31.88 -23.02
C VAL A 139 37.35 -33.38 -22.84
N GLU A 140 37.11 -33.83 -21.60
CA GLU A 140 36.77 -35.22 -21.28
C GLU A 140 35.25 -35.35 -21.09
N HIS A 141 34.64 -36.36 -21.71
CA HIS A 141 33.21 -36.64 -21.60
C HIS A 141 32.86 -37.34 -20.27
N ASN A 142 32.99 -36.62 -19.15
CA ASN A 142 32.64 -37.13 -17.83
C ASN A 142 31.35 -36.47 -17.29
N ALA A 143 30.23 -37.17 -17.47
CA ALA A 143 28.92 -36.70 -17.03
C ALA A 143 28.80 -36.59 -15.50
N GLU A 144 29.49 -37.45 -14.73
CA GLU A 144 29.45 -37.40 -13.26
C GLU A 144 30.15 -36.16 -12.71
N ARG A 145 31.31 -35.81 -13.24
CA ARG A 145 32.02 -34.57 -12.89
C ARG A 145 31.20 -33.34 -13.22
N LEU A 146 30.57 -33.31 -14.40
CA LEU A 146 29.66 -32.21 -14.78
C LEU A 146 28.51 -32.08 -13.78
N LYS A 147 27.86 -33.20 -13.46
CA LYS A 147 26.74 -33.23 -12.51
C LYS A 147 27.14 -32.75 -11.12
N GLN A 148 28.30 -33.19 -10.61
CA GLN A 148 28.82 -32.75 -9.31
C GLN A 148 29.15 -31.26 -9.30
N GLY A 149 29.86 -30.76 -10.33
CA GLY A 149 30.22 -29.35 -10.44
C GLY A 149 28.99 -28.45 -10.52
N TYR A 150 28.01 -28.84 -11.35
CA TYR A 150 26.73 -28.15 -11.46
C TYR A 150 25.95 -28.14 -10.14
N GLN A 151 25.86 -29.27 -9.44
CA GLN A 151 25.17 -29.34 -8.14
C GLN A 151 25.84 -28.45 -7.08
N GLN A 152 27.18 -28.40 -7.07
CA GLN A 152 27.94 -27.52 -6.18
C GLN A 152 27.67 -26.05 -6.51
N GLU A 153 27.78 -25.64 -7.77
CA GLU A 153 27.49 -24.26 -8.18
C GLU A 153 26.05 -23.86 -7.87
N LEU A 154 25.08 -24.76 -8.09
CA LEU A 154 23.68 -24.50 -7.76
C LEU A 154 23.48 -24.33 -6.24
N SER A 155 24.17 -25.12 -5.41
CA SER A 155 24.14 -24.96 -3.95
C SER A 155 24.76 -23.63 -3.49
N GLU A 156 25.82 -23.19 -4.16
CA GLU A 156 26.47 -21.91 -3.90
C GLU A 156 25.57 -20.74 -4.30
N ILE A 157 24.93 -20.81 -5.47
CA ILE A 157 23.95 -19.80 -5.91
C ILE A 157 22.82 -19.68 -4.90
N LYS A 158 22.27 -20.80 -4.41
CA LYS A 158 21.24 -20.79 -3.36
C LYS A 158 21.71 -20.09 -2.10
N ARG A 159 22.91 -20.40 -1.62
CA ARG A 159 23.46 -19.78 -0.41
C ARG A 159 23.61 -18.27 -0.58
N TYR A 160 24.06 -17.81 -1.74
CA TYR A 160 24.12 -16.37 -2.04
C TYR A 160 22.72 -15.74 -2.12
N LEU A 161 21.74 -16.45 -2.67
CA LEU A 161 20.36 -15.98 -2.71
C LEU A 161 19.73 -15.85 -1.32
N GLU A 162 20.03 -16.75 -0.38
CA GLU A 162 19.59 -16.64 1.01
C GLU A 162 20.15 -15.37 1.68
N TRP A 163 21.42 -15.04 1.45
CA TRP A 163 22.02 -13.81 1.97
C TRP A 163 21.40 -12.56 1.34
N VAL A 164 21.18 -12.57 0.02
CA VAL A 164 20.51 -11.48 -0.70
C VAL A 164 19.06 -11.32 -0.22
N GLU A 165 18.33 -12.42 0.03
CA GLU A 165 16.98 -12.39 0.58
C GLU A 165 16.96 -11.78 1.99
N GLY A 166 17.94 -12.12 2.84
CA GLY A 166 18.11 -11.50 4.15
C GLY A 166 18.33 -9.98 4.08
N ASP A 167 19.28 -9.54 3.23
CA ASP A 167 19.60 -8.12 3.04
C ASP A 167 18.40 -7.33 2.48
N ILE A 168 17.65 -7.91 1.54
CA ILE A 168 16.46 -7.27 0.93
C ILE A 168 15.31 -7.22 1.92
N ASN A 169 15.08 -8.28 2.70
CA ASN A 169 14.02 -8.27 3.71
C ASN A 169 14.31 -7.22 4.80
N ALA A 170 15.57 -7.10 5.23
CA ALA A 170 15.98 -6.04 6.13
C ALA A 170 15.78 -4.64 5.52
N PHE A 171 16.12 -4.47 4.24
CA PHE A 171 15.90 -3.23 3.52
C PHE A 171 14.41 -2.88 3.40
N ASN A 172 13.58 -3.78 2.89
CA ASN A 172 12.14 -3.59 2.73
C ASN A 172 11.47 -3.27 4.08
N GLY A 173 11.85 -3.97 5.16
CA GLY A 173 11.36 -3.66 6.50
C GLY A 173 11.79 -2.27 7.01
N SER A 174 13.01 -1.82 6.66
CA SER A 174 13.47 -0.46 6.99
C SER A 174 12.82 0.63 6.13
N LEU A 175 12.42 0.27 4.90
CA LEU A 175 11.83 1.19 3.93
C LEU A 175 10.46 1.69 4.42
N ASP A 176 9.67 0.84 5.08
CA ASP A 176 8.38 1.22 5.66
C ASP A 176 8.51 2.39 6.65
N GLN A 177 9.40 2.26 7.64
CA GLN A 177 9.60 3.32 8.63
C GLN A 177 10.25 4.55 7.99
N PHE A 178 11.19 4.35 7.07
CA PHE A 178 11.90 5.43 6.39
C PHE A 178 10.94 6.30 5.55
N VAL A 179 10.07 5.69 4.76
CA VAL A 179 9.12 6.43 3.91
C VAL A 179 8.11 7.20 4.76
N LYS A 180 7.58 6.60 5.83
CA LYS A 180 6.66 7.31 6.76
C LYS A 180 7.31 8.53 7.38
N GLN A 181 8.54 8.39 7.86
CA GLN A 181 9.30 9.52 8.42
C GLN A 181 9.55 10.60 7.37
N LEU A 182 9.92 10.20 6.15
CA LEU A 182 10.27 11.12 5.08
C LEU A 182 9.05 11.94 4.60
N ILE A 183 7.89 11.31 4.47
CA ILE A 183 6.63 11.99 4.13
C ILE A 183 6.22 12.96 5.25
N SER A 184 6.23 12.48 6.50
CA SER A 184 5.85 13.29 7.67
C SER A 184 6.77 14.51 7.84
N GLN A 185 8.09 14.32 7.71
CA GLN A 185 9.07 15.41 7.75
C GLN A 185 8.86 16.41 6.60
N ARG A 186 8.59 15.92 5.39
CA ARG A 186 8.37 16.78 4.23
C ARG A 186 7.10 17.62 4.39
N LYS A 187 5.98 17.01 4.82
CA LYS A 187 4.73 17.73 5.10
C LYS A 187 4.90 18.74 6.21
N LYS A 188 5.53 18.37 7.33
CA LYS A 188 5.81 19.29 8.44
C LYS A 188 6.62 20.49 7.96
N LYS A 189 7.69 20.27 7.20
CA LYS A 189 8.49 21.36 6.64
C LYS A 189 7.66 22.30 5.77
N LEU A 190 6.81 21.76 4.89
CA LEU A 190 5.95 22.59 4.04
C LEU A 190 4.90 23.39 4.85
N LEU A 191 4.36 22.82 5.93
CA LEU A 191 3.44 23.52 6.83
C LEU A 191 4.16 24.61 7.63
N ASP A 192 5.38 24.34 8.11
CA ASP A 192 6.22 25.32 8.82
C ASP A 192 6.59 26.49 7.88
N ASP A 193 6.94 26.19 6.61
CA ASP A 193 7.23 27.20 5.58
C ASP A 193 5.99 28.07 5.29
N LEU A 194 4.79 27.47 5.20
CA LEU A 194 3.52 28.21 5.05
C LEU A 194 3.20 29.06 6.28
N GLY A 195 3.44 28.54 7.48
CA GLY A 195 3.27 29.24 8.75
C GLY A 195 4.18 30.46 8.86
N LEU A 196 5.44 30.34 8.44
CA LEU A 196 6.40 31.43 8.38
C LEU A 196 5.97 32.52 7.40
N VAL A 197 5.48 32.16 6.22
CA VAL A 197 4.98 33.15 5.25
C VAL A 197 3.73 33.86 5.77
N SER A 198 2.85 33.15 6.47
CA SER A 198 1.63 33.74 7.05
C SER A 198 1.92 34.69 8.23
N SER A 199 2.98 34.45 9.00
CA SER A 199 3.36 35.27 10.15
C SER A 199 4.06 36.58 9.77
N LEU A 200 4.52 36.71 8.52
CA LEU A 200 5.13 37.93 8.01
C LEU A 200 4.13 39.08 7.82
N GLY A 201 2.81 38.82 7.81
CA GLY A 201 1.78 39.86 7.67
C GLY A 201 1.79 40.59 6.33
N ILE A 202 2.55 40.09 5.35
CA ILE A 202 2.67 40.65 4.00
C ILE A 202 1.63 39.96 3.10
N PRO A 203 0.76 40.71 2.39
CA PRO A 203 -0.19 40.11 1.47
C PRO A 203 0.56 39.34 0.38
N ILE A 204 0.29 38.03 0.29
CA ILE A 204 0.87 37.15 -0.72
C ILE A 204 0.30 37.56 -2.08
N LYS A 205 1.08 38.31 -2.85
CA LYS A 205 0.77 38.57 -4.26
C LYS A 205 0.97 37.26 -5.01
N ARG A 206 -0.10 36.70 -5.55
CA ARG A 206 -0.01 35.57 -6.49
C ARG A 206 0.86 36.02 -7.67
N CYS A 207 1.96 35.33 -7.91
CA CYS A 207 2.60 35.39 -9.22
C CYS A 207 1.65 34.67 -10.19
N GLU A 208 0.90 35.43 -10.98
CA GLU A 208 0.13 34.91 -12.12
C GLU A 208 1.06 34.44 -13.27
N ASP A 209 2.38 34.60 -13.12
CA ASP A 209 3.40 34.20 -14.08
C ASP A 209 4.05 32.85 -13.71
N MET A 210 3.27 31.77 -13.73
CA MET A 210 3.83 30.45 -14.04
C MET A 210 3.19 29.98 -15.36
N PRO A 211 3.98 29.90 -16.45
CA PRO A 211 3.44 29.63 -17.76
C PRO A 211 2.83 28.23 -17.83
N GLU A 212 1.56 28.18 -18.25
CA GLU A 212 0.94 27.01 -18.85
C GLU A 212 1.83 26.49 -19.99
N THR A 213 2.68 25.51 -19.71
CA THR A 213 3.52 24.84 -20.72
C THR A 213 3.61 23.37 -20.29
N TYR A 214 3.38 22.34 -21.09
CA TYR A 214 3.50 22.24 -22.54
C TYR A 214 2.70 20.99 -22.98
N THR A 215 1.75 21.15 -23.89
CA THR A 215 1.12 20.05 -24.63
C THR A 215 2.16 19.44 -25.58
N ILE A 216 2.49 18.15 -25.41
CA ILE A 216 3.24 17.38 -26.42
C ILE A 216 2.24 16.56 -27.22
N PRO A 217 2.18 16.71 -28.56
CA PRO A 217 1.34 15.89 -29.41
C PRO A 217 1.87 14.46 -29.51
N SER A 218 0.93 13.53 -29.58
CA SER A 218 1.03 12.07 -29.57
C SER A 218 2.02 11.43 -30.54
N ILE A 219 2.65 10.31 -30.14
CA ILE A 219 2.56 8.94 -30.75
C ILE A 219 3.78 8.09 -30.32
N ARG A 220 3.56 7.11 -29.43
CA ARG A 220 3.80 5.66 -29.63
C ARG A 220 3.50 4.87 -28.34
N GLU A 221 2.67 3.85 -28.52
CA GLU A 221 2.21 2.91 -27.52
C GLU A 221 3.35 2.19 -26.80
N LYS A 222 3.24 2.13 -25.47
CA LYS A 222 3.51 0.92 -24.67
C LYS A 222 2.86 1.14 -23.30
N LEU A 223 1.85 0.31 -23.05
CA LEU A 223 1.11 0.09 -21.79
C LEU A 223 1.70 0.84 -20.59
N LYS A 224 1.09 1.98 -20.23
CA LYS A 224 1.34 2.69 -18.98
C LYS A 224 0.14 2.50 -18.07
N PHE A 225 0.40 1.99 -16.86
CA PHE A 225 -0.49 2.17 -15.73
C PHE A 225 -0.61 3.66 -15.47
N GLU A 226 -1.83 4.20 -15.59
CA GLU A 226 -2.09 5.62 -15.36
C GLU A 226 -2.09 5.92 -13.85
N PRO A 227 -1.47 7.02 -13.40
CA PRO A 227 -1.68 7.53 -12.05
C PRO A 227 -3.17 7.88 -11.86
N PRO A 228 -3.70 7.78 -10.63
CA PRO A 228 -5.10 8.08 -10.36
C PRO A 228 -5.44 9.51 -10.80
N LYS A 229 -6.54 9.63 -11.55
CA LYS A 229 -7.01 10.91 -12.10
C LYS A 229 -7.58 11.77 -10.97
N VAL A 230 -6.94 12.90 -10.68
CA VAL A 230 -7.40 13.87 -9.67
C VAL A 230 -8.20 14.99 -10.35
N SER A 231 -9.26 15.45 -9.69
CA SER A 231 -10.06 16.60 -10.13
C SER A 231 -9.28 17.91 -10.04
N LYS A 232 -9.48 18.82 -11.01
CA LYS A 232 -8.69 20.04 -11.24
C LYS A 232 -9.03 21.22 -10.31
N GLU A 233 -9.72 21.01 -9.20
CA GLU A 233 -10.18 22.11 -8.34
C GLU A 233 -9.19 22.42 -7.19
N PRO A 234 -8.97 23.72 -6.87
CA PRO A 234 -8.04 24.14 -5.84
C PRO A 234 -8.50 23.72 -4.43
N PHE A 235 -7.59 23.09 -3.68
CA PHE A 235 -7.79 22.71 -2.29
C PHE A 235 -7.87 23.92 -1.37
N LYS A 236 -8.99 24.07 -0.67
CA LYS A 236 -9.12 24.93 0.52
C LYS A 236 -9.07 24.02 1.75
N PRO A 237 -8.08 24.16 2.65
CA PRO A 237 -8.09 23.45 3.92
C PRO A 237 -9.26 23.98 4.75
N GLU A 238 -10.34 23.21 4.74
CA GLU A 238 -11.46 23.35 5.65
C GLU A 238 -11.22 22.40 6.84
N PRO A 239 -11.71 22.72 8.06
CA PRO A 239 -11.43 21.93 9.25
C PRO A 239 -12.06 20.56 9.07
N VAL A 240 -11.24 19.60 8.65
CA VAL A 240 -11.53 18.18 8.78
C VAL A 240 -11.66 17.95 10.28
N LEU A 241 -12.79 17.41 10.74
CA LEU A 241 -12.92 16.98 12.13
C LEU A 241 -11.65 16.24 12.53
N ALA A 242 -11.05 16.62 13.65
CA ALA A 242 -10.03 15.78 14.25
C ALA A 242 -10.63 14.37 14.40
N LEU A 243 -9.83 13.34 14.13
CA LEU A 243 -10.28 11.96 14.30
C LEU A 243 -10.73 11.72 15.76
N GLU A 244 -10.12 12.45 16.70
CA GLU A 244 -10.47 12.49 18.13
C GLU A 244 -11.94 12.86 18.34
N GLU A 245 -12.41 13.98 17.80
CA GLU A 245 -13.81 14.41 17.94
C GLU A 245 -14.81 13.44 17.31
N TYR A 246 -14.45 12.80 16.20
CA TYR A 246 -15.29 11.77 15.61
C TYR A 246 -15.42 10.54 16.52
N GLU A 247 -14.31 10.07 17.08
CA GLU A 247 -14.34 8.97 18.05
C GLU A 247 -15.09 9.38 19.33
N ASN A 248 -14.97 10.63 19.78
CA ASN A 248 -15.74 11.16 20.91
C ASN A 248 -17.25 11.11 20.64
N ILE A 249 -17.72 11.47 19.45
CA ILE A 249 -19.13 11.35 19.05
C ILE A 249 -19.58 9.89 19.10
N LEU A 250 -18.79 8.98 18.52
CA LEU A 250 -19.09 7.55 18.54
C LEU A 250 -19.13 6.99 19.97
N GLU A 251 -18.25 7.44 20.86
CA GLU A 251 -18.25 7.04 22.27
C GLU A 251 -19.50 7.51 22.99
N MET A 252 -19.96 8.76 22.74
CA MET A 252 -21.22 9.26 23.29
C MET A 252 -22.42 8.43 22.83
N ILE A 253 -22.45 8.08 21.53
CA ILE A 253 -23.49 7.20 20.96
C ILE A 253 -23.43 5.81 21.61
N SER A 254 -22.22 5.24 21.77
CA SER A 254 -22.03 3.93 22.41
C SER A 254 -22.49 3.93 23.88
N ASN A 255 -22.17 4.99 24.63
CA ASN A 255 -22.59 5.14 26.01
C ASN A 255 -24.12 5.26 26.13
N MET A 256 -24.77 5.89 25.15
CA MET A 256 -26.23 5.96 25.11
C MET A 256 -26.86 4.59 24.84
N ALA A 257 -26.26 3.73 24.03
CA ALA A 257 -26.77 2.38 23.80
C ALA A 257 -26.98 1.58 25.11
N LEU A 258 -26.13 1.80 26.13
CA LEU A 258 -26.29 1.20 27.45
C LEU A 258 -27.62 1.57 28.14
N VAL A 259 -28.14 2.77 27.89
CA VAL A 259 -29.45 3.19 28.41
C VAL A 259 -30.58 2.43 27.71
N MET A 260 -30.42 2.14 26.42
CA MET A 260 -31.39 1.33 25.66
C MET A 260 -31.47 -0.10 26.21
N GLU A 261 -30.31 -0.69 26.54
CA GLU A 261 -30.22 -2.01 27.17
C GLU A 261 -30.86 -2.05 28.56
N ARG A 262 -30.74 -0.96 29.33
CA ARG A 262 -31.31 -0.85 30.69
C ARG A 262 -32.82 -0.59 30.71
N SER A 263 -33.38 -0.05 29.63
CA SER A 263 -34.81 0.32 29.54
C SER A 263 -35.52 -0.36 28.36
N PRO A 264 -35.47 -1.70 28.26
CA PRO A 264 -35.93 -2.45 27.08
C PRO A 264 -37.40 -2.19 26.72
N GLN A 265 -38.27 -2.05 27.72
CA GLN A 265 -39.71 -1.85 27.54
C GLN A 265 -40.08 -0.49 26.93
N THR A 266 -39.21 0.51 27.12
CA THR A 266 -39.42 1.85 26.55
C THR A 266 -39.03 1.84 25.08
N PHE A 267 -37.83 1.32 24.77
CA PHE A 267 -37.27 1.34 23.42
C PHE A 267 -37.92 0.34 22.46
N SER A 268 -38.62 -0.69 22.97
CA SER A 268 -39.37 -1.63 22.12
C SER A 268 -40.54 -0.98 21.37
N LYS A 269 -41.12 0.09 21.93
CA LYS A 269 -42.29 0.79 21.38
C LYS A 269 -41.94 1.95 20.45
N LEU A 270 -40.69 2.44 20.49
CA LEU A 270 -40.22 3.57 19.68
C LEU A 270 -40.00 3.15 18.22
N LYS A 271 -40.17 4.05 17.26
CA LYS A 271 -39.74 3.82 15.86
C LYS A 271 -38.36 4.47 15.67
N GLU A 272 -37.87 4.38 14.43
CA GLU A 272 -36.52 4.83 14.04
C GLU A 272 -36.31 6.30 14.38
N GLU A 273 -37.32 7.11 14.08
CA GLU A 273 -37.38 8.56 14.33
C GLU A 273 -37.30 8.88 15.83
N GLU A 274 -38.08 8.21 16.67
CA GLU A 274 -38.10 8.48 18.10
C GLU A 274 -36.82 8.01 18.80
N ILE A 275 -36.17 6.95 18.31
CA ILE A 275 -34.84 6.53 18.78
C ILE A 275 -33.78 7.54 18.36
N ARG A 276 -33.83 8.02 17.12
CA ARG A 276 -32.95 9.08 16.61
C ARG A 276 -33.06 10.36 17.44
N ASP A 277 -34.28 10.80 17.73
CA ASP A 277 -34.53 12.01 18.53
C ASP A 277 -33.90 11.90 19.93
N HIS A 278 -33.85 10.69 20.48
CA HIS A 278 -33.17 10.42 21.74
C HIS A 278 -31.64 10.58 21.64
N PHE A 279 -31.01 10.09 20.56
CA PHE A 279 -29.59 10.34 20.28
C PHE A 279 -29.32 11.84 20.08
N LEU A 280 -30.19 12.54 19.35
CA LEU A 280 -30.08 13.97 19.10
C LEU A 280 -30.14 14.79 20.39
N MET A 281 -31.02 14.44 21.33
CA MET A 281 -31.13 15.14 22.62
C MET A 281 -29.80 15.10 23.40
N MET A 282 -29.16 13.93 23.45
CA MET A 282 -27.86 13.76 24.13
C MET A 282 -26.73 14.47 23.40
N LEU A 283 -26.67 14.33 22.07
CA LEU A 283 -25.67 15.02 21.26
C LEU A 283 -25.83 16.54 21.41
N ASN A 284 -27.05 17.06 21.45
CA ASN A 284 -27.30 18.49 21.66
C ASN A 284 -26.95 18.99 23.06
N ALA A 285 -27.04 18.15 24.09
CA ALA A 285 -26.56 18.51 25.42
C ALA A 285 -25.04 18.74 25.44
N HIS A 286 -24.29 18.04 24.59
CA HIS A 286 -22.84 18.17 24.49
C HIS A 286 -22.40 19.24 23.49
N TYR A 287 -23.09 19.36 22.36
CA TYR A 287 -22.77 20.28 21.27
C TYR A 287 -23.60 21.57 21.30
N GLU A 288 -24.23 21.90 22.45
CA GLU A 288 -24.98 23.15 22.67
C GLU A 288 -26.00 23.50 21.57
N GLY A 289 -26.73 22.49 21.06
CA GLY A 289 -27.73 22.67 20.00
C GLY A 289 -27.20 22.61 18.56
N GLN A 290 -25.93 22.27 18.35
CA GLN A 290 -25.33 22.13 17.02
C GLN A 290 -25.61 20.78 16.33
N ALA A 291 -26.27 19.83 17.01
CA ALA A 291 -26.75 18.58 16.43
C ALA A 291 -28.20 18.74 15.97
N THR A 292 -28.46 18.49 14.69
CA THR A 292 -29.78 18.70 14.09
C THR A 292 -30.31 17.39 13.52
N GLY A 293 -31.57 17.10 13.80
CA GLY A 293 -32.31 16.01 13.18
C GLY A 293 -32.97 16.45 11.89
N GLU A 294 -33.16 15.52 10.95
CA GLU A 294 -33.99 15.76 9.76
C GLU A 294 -33.54 16.92 8.86
N THR A 295 -32.23 17.14 8.75
CA THR A 295 -31.71 18.25 7.96
C THR A 295 -31.41 17.85 6.52
N PHE A 296 -31.72 18.76 5.60
CA PHE A 296 -31.38 18.60 4.19
C PHE A 296 -29.88 18.84 3.99
N ASN A 297 -29.19 17.89 3.38
CA ASN A 297 -27.79 18.00 2.97
C ASN A 297 -27.61 17.53 1.53
N TYR A 298 -26.98 18.37 0.70
CA TYR A 298 -26.61 18.19 -0.72
C TYR A 298 -27.64 17.52 -1.65
N GLY A 299 -27.97 16.23 -1.44
CA GLY A 299 -28.89 15.42 -2.25
C GLY A 299 -30.10 14.82 -1.50
N GLY A 300 -30.30 15.07 -0.20
CA GLY A 300 -31.48 14.54 0.52
C GLY A 300 -31.52 14.83 2.02
N LYS A 301 -32.34 14.06 2.76
CA LYS A 301 -32.60 14.21 4.20
C LYS A 301 -31.77 13.18 4.98
N THR A 302 -30.88 13.65 5.86
CA THR A 302 -30.10 12.80 6.77
C THR A 302 -30.73 12.76 8.16
N ASP A 303 -30.62 11.64 8.85
CA ASP A 303 -31.19 11.51 10.20
C ASP A 303 -30.49 12.40 11.23
N ILE A 304 -29.17 12.30 11.35
CA ILE A 304 -28.38 13.06 12.33
C ILE A 304 -27.29 13.84 11.60
N LEU A 305 -27.27 15.15 11.80
CA LEU A 305 -26.24 16.03 11.27
C LEU A 305 -25.71 16.95 12.36
N ILE A 306 -24.42 16.87 12.63
CA ILE A 306 -23.74 17.81 13.55
C ILE A 306 -23.03 18.87 12.72
N ARG A 307 -23.22 20.15 13.08
CA ARG A 307 -22.61 21.30 12.41
C ARG A 307 -21.83 22.18 13.37
N ILE A 308 -20.51 22.24 13.21
CA ILE A 308 -19.65 23.14 14.00
C ILE A 308 -19.21 24.30 13.09
N ASN A 309 -19.40 25.55 13.54
CA ASN A 309 -19.04 26.76 12.79
C ASN A 309 -19.59 26.81 11.35
N GLY A 310 -20.83 26.34 11.16
CA GLY A 310 -21.51 26.35 9.86
C GLY A 310 -21.06 25.26 8.88
N ARG A 311 -20.27 24.27 9.32
CA ARG A 311 -19.79 23.16 8.48
C ARG A 311 -20.29 21.82 9.01
N ASN A 312 -20.67 20.94 8.10
CA ASN A 312 -21.06 19.57 8.43
C ASN A 312 -19.82 18.81 8.94
N VAL A 313 -19.90 18.32 10.16
CA VAL A 313 -18.78 17.61 10.81
C VAL A 313 -19.04 16.12 10.92
N PHE A 314 -20.30 15.72 11.13
CA PHE A 314 -20.69 14.33 11.28
C PHE A 314 -22.08 14.11 10.69
N ILE A 315 -22.21 13.05 9.90
CA ILE A 315 -23.47 12.62 9.29
C ILE A 315 -23.74 11.20 9.77
N ALA A 316 -24.92 10.94 10.31
CA ALA A 316 -25.33 9.59 10.63
C ALA A 316 -26.74 9.28 10.14
N GLU A 317 -26.92 8.04 9.69
CA GLU A 317 -28.22 7.49 9.32
C GLU A 317 -28.67 6.46 10.35
N CYS A 318 -29.92 6.52 10.76
CA CYS A 318 -30.54 5.60 11.69
C CYS A 318 -31.33 4.57 10.88
N LYS A 319 -31.11 3.26 11.07
CA LYS A 319 -31.88 2.25 10.34
C LYS A 319 -32.22 1.02 11.16
N PHE A 320 -33.46 0.54 11.09
CA PHE A 320 -33.74 -0.84 11.49
C PHE A 320 -33.19 -1.85 10.48
N TRP A 321 -32.48 -2.86 10.99
CA TRP A 321 -32.01 -3.99 10.19
C TRP A 321 -33.19 -4.78 9.60
N ARG A 322 -33.24 -4.83 8.26
CA ARG A 322 -34.23 -5.61 7.49
C ARG A 322 -33.59 -6.55 6.46
N GLY A 323 -32.28 -6.79 6.58
CA GLY A 323 -31.49 -7.63 5.69
C GLY A 323 -30.42 -6.87 4.89
N GLU A 324 -29.57 -7.64 4.23
CA GLU A 324 -28.33 -7.19 3.57
C GLU A 324 -28.59 -6.17 2.46
N LYS A 325 -29.62 -6.41 1.62
CA LYS A 325 -30.01 -5.47 0.56
C LYS A 325 -30.34 -4.09 1.11
N LYS A 326 -31.03 -4.02 2.25
CA LYS A 326 -31.41 -2.74 2.85
C LYS A 326 -30.20 -2.01 3.44
N LEU A 327 -29.20 -2.75 3.95
CA LEU A 327 -27.94 -2.16 4.40
C LEU A 327 -27.19 -1.50 3.23
N VAL A 328 -27.07 -2.19 2.09
CA VAL A 328 -26.44 -1.64 0.89
C VAL A 328 -27.14 -0.37 0.44
N GLU A 329 -28.48 -0.39 0.35
CA GLU A 329 -29.26 0.81 0.02
C GLU A 329 -29.02 1.97 1.01
N THR A 330 -28.84 1.68 2.31
CA THR A 330 -28.52 2.70 3.32
C THR A 330 -27.10 3.26 3.15
N ILE A 331 -26.12 2.43 2.79
CA ILE A 331 -24.76 2.89 2.48
C ILE A 331 -24.78 3.79 1.24
N ASP A 332 -25.48 3.38 0.17
CA ASP A 332 -25.66 4.19 -1.03
C ASP A 332 -26.34 5.53 -0.72
N GLN A 333 -27.38 5.52 0.11
CA GLN A 333 -28.08 6.72 0.56
C GLN A 333 -27.15 7.67 1.32
N LEU A 334 -26.42 7.15 2.30
CA LEU A 334 -25.46 7.92 3.10
C LEU A 334 -24.37 8.55 2.21
N LEU A 335 -23.79 7.79 1.29
CA LEU A 335 -22.78 8.27 0.34
C LEU A 335 -23.36 9.30 -0.65
N GLY A 336 -24.63 9.17 -1.03
CA GLY A 336 -25.33 10.16 -1.84
C GLY A 336 -25.52 11.51 -1.15
N TYR A 337 -25.56 11.52 0.19
CA TYR A 337 -25.72 12.75 0.99
C TYR A 337 -24.40 13.39 1.37
N THR A 338 -23.32 12.62 1.39
CA THR A 338 -22.00 13.18 1.65
C THR A 338 -21.58 14.06 0.48
N SER A 339 -21.39 15.35 0.77
CA SER A 339 -20.71 16.24 -0.16
C SER A 339 -19.22 15.89 -0.23
N TRP A 340 -18.51 16.47 -1.20
CA TRP A 340 -17.06 16.31 -1.33
C TRP A 340 -16.26 16.68 -0.07
N ARG A 341 -16.87 17.42 0.87
CA ARG A 341 -16.28 17.86 2.15
C ARG A 341 -16.56 16.93 3.31
N ASP A 342 -17.58 16.07 3.20
CA ASP A 342 -18.03 15.21 4.28
C ASP A 342 -17.19 13.93 4.31
N THR A 343 -16.32 13.81 5.32
CA THR A 343 -15.32 12.73 5.42
C THR A 343 -15.62 11.70 6.50
N LYS A 344 -16.61 11.95 7.37
CA LYS A 344 -16.88 11.13 8.55
C LYS A 344 -18.36 10.91 8.74
N THR A 345 -18.73 9.63 8.73
CA THR A 345 -20.12 9.20 8.74
C THR A 345 -20.34 8.01 9.66
N ALA A 346 -21.58 7.78 10.05
CA ALA A 346 -21.96 6.58 10.78
C ALA A 346 -23.33 6.03 10.34
N ILE A 347 -23.54 4.74 10.56
CA ILE A 347 -24.86 4.11 10.48
C ILE A 347 -25.18 3.54 11.85
N LEU A 348 -26.27 4.00 12.45
CA LEU A 348 -26.81 3.47 13.70
C LEU A 348 -27.84 2.39 13.33
N LEU A 349 -27.42 1.14 13.43
CA LEU A 349 -28.20 0.01 12.97
C LEU A 349 -28.94 -0.66 14.13
N PHE A 350 -30.26 -0.61 14.12
CA PHE A 350 -31.10 -1.19 15.17
C PHE A 350 -31.59 -2.58 14.77
N ASN A 351 -31.25 -3.60 15.55
CA ASN A 351 -31.70 -4.97 15.32
C ASN A 351 -32.81 -5.35 16.30
N ARG A 352 -33.98 -5.76 15.80
CA ARG A 352 -35.07 -6.37 16.59
C ARG A 352 -35.14 -7.89 16.45
N ASN A 353 -34.25 -8.49 15.67
CA ASN A 353 -34.27 -9.95 15.47
C ASN A 353 -33.76 -10.66 16.73
N GLN A 354 -34.32 -11.84 17.02
CA GLN A 354 -33.93 -12.64 18.17
C GLN A 354 -32.46 -13.10 18.12
N ASP A 355 -31.91 -13.28 16.91
CA ASP A 355 -30.51 -13.66 16.70
C ASP A 355 -29.68 -12.47 16.23
N PHE A 356 -29.17 -11.71 17.20
CA PHE A 356 -28.32 -10.55 16.94
C PHE A 356 -26.94 -10.95 16.40
N SER A 357 -26.38 -12.05 16.89
CA SER A 357 -25.07 -12.56 16.47
C SER A 357 -25.04 -12.93 14.99
N LEU A 358 -26.13 -13.51 14.47
CA LEU A 358 -26.26 -13.79 13.03
C LEU A 358 -26.31 -12.52 12.20
N THR A 359 -26.96 -11.45 12.68
CA THR A 359 -26.92 -10.14 12.04
C THR A 359 -25.48 -9.61 11.99
N LEU A 360 -24.74 -9.64 13.10
CA LEU A 360 -23.35 -9.18 13.16
C LEU A 360 -22.43 -9.92 12.17
N ARG A 361 -22.58 -11.26 12.06
CA ARG A 361 -21.80 -12.07 11.10
C ARG A 361 -22.08 -11.75 9.63
N ARG A 362 -23.27 -11.23 9.32
CA ARG A 362 -23.67 -10.87 7.95
C ARG A 362 -23.29 -9.45 7.58
N LEU A 363 -23.11 -8.55 8.54
CA LEU A 363 -22.75 -7.15 8.29
C LEU A 363 -21.42 -7.05 7.52
N ASP A 364 -20.36 -7.62 8.07
CA ASP A 364 -19.02 -7.42 7.53
C ASP A 364 -18.85 -7.92 6.06
N PRO A 365 -19.30 -9.14 5.69
CA PRO A 365 -19.28 -9.56 4.29
C PRO A 365 -20.12 -8.67 3.36
N THR A 366 -21.29 -8.19 3.84
CA THR A 366 -22.18 -7.34 3.05
C THR A 366 -21.52 -6.01 2.75
N VAL A 367 -20.94 -5.36 3.76
CA VAL A 367 -20.27 -4.06 3.61
C VAL A 367 -19.07 -4.16 2.69
N LYS A 368 -18.26 -5.22 2.84
CA LYS A 368 -17.08 -5.48 1.99
C LYS A 368 -17.42 -5.76 0.53
N SER A 369 -18.64 -6.24 0.25
CA SER A 369 -19.10 -6.49 -1.12
C SER A 369 -19.53 -5.21 -1.87
N HIS A 370 -19.60 -4.07 -1.18
CA HIS A 370 -20.04 -2.81 -1.75
C HIS A 370 -19.01 -2.24 -2.73
N ASN A 371 -19.45 -1.72 -3.89
CA ASN A 371 -18.55 -1.19 -4.92
C ASN A 371 -17.64 -0.05 -4.44
N CYS A 372 -18.16 0.78 -3.53
CA CYS A 372 -17.42 1.91 -2.96
C CYS A 372 -16.50 1.54 -1.78
N TYR A 373 -16.45 0.27 -1.37
CA TYR A 373 -15.62 -0.19 -0.26
C TYR A 373 -14.13 -0.16 -0.66
N LYS A 374 -13.27 0.33 0.23
CA LYS A 374 -11.81 0.29 0.06
C LYS A 374 -11.13 -0.67 1.03
N ARG A 375 -11.33 -0.47 2.34
CA ARG A 375 -10.63 -1.22 3.40
C ARG A 375 -11.33 -1.11 4.74
N GLU A 376 -10.93 -1.96 5.67
CA GLU A 376 -11.26 -1.81 7.09
C GLU A 376 -10.50 -0.64 7.73
N TRP A 377 -11.12 -0.02 8.71
CA TRP A 377 -10.51 1.02 9.55
C TRP A 377 -10.52 0.56 11.00
N ARG A 378 -9.43 0.83 11.73
CA ARG A 378 -9.35 0.55 13.17
C ARG A 378 -9.41 1.88 13.93
N LEU A 379 -10.47 2.05 14.72
CA LEU A 379 -10.60 3.17 15.64
C LEU A 379 -9.49 3.13 16.70
N LYS A 380 -8.98 4.30 17.09
CA LYS A 380 -7.88 4.43 18.04
C LYS A 380 -8.36 4.14 19.46
N SER A 381 -9.53 4.64 19.83
CA SER A 381 -10.11 4.45 21.15
C SER A 381 -10.35 2.97 21.48
N GLY A 382 -9.93 2.56 22.69
CA GLY A 382 -10.21 1.23 23.22
C GLY A 382 -11.69 1.02 23.56
N ASN A 383 -12.43 2.08 23.88
CA ASN A 383 -13.85 2.01 24.27
C ASN A 383 -14.75 1.63 23.08
N LEU A 384 -14.31 1.89 21.86
CA LEU A 384 -15.04 1.59 20.63
C LEU A 384 -14.70 0.22 20.04
N LYS A 385 -13.80 -0.56 20.67
CA LYS A 385 -13.47 -1.92 20.25
C LYS A 385 -14.50 -2.90 20.80
N SER A 386 -15.62 -3.01 20.09
CA SER A 386 -16.72 -3.92 20.42
C SER A 386 -17.06 -4.81 19.23
N GLU A 387 -17.65 -5.99 19.48
CA GLU A 387 -18.13 -6.90 18.44
C GLU A 387 -19.33 -6.35 17.64
N THR A 388 -19.88 -5.22 18.08
CA THR A 388 -21.04 -4.54 17.50
C THR A 388 -20.68 -3.28 16.70
N ILE A 389 -19.40 -2.88 16.70
CA ILE A 389 -18.93 -1.66 16.04
C ILE A 389 -17.94 -2.05 14.93
N PHE A 390 -18.23 -1.62 13.71
CA PHE A 390 -17.42 -1.91 12.53
C PHE A 390 -17.08 -0.62 11.82
N SER A 391 -15.80 -0.40 11.52
CA SER A 391 -15.35 0.80 10.83
C SER A 391 -14.65 0.46 9.52
N TYR A 392 -14.95 1.26 8.50
CA TYR A 392 -14.50 1.03 7.14
C TYR A 392 -14.15 2.36 6.48
N VAL A 393 -13.33 2.26 5.43
CA VAL A 393 -13.06 3.36 4.52
C VAL A 393 -13.77 3.07 3.19
N PHE A 394 -14.56 4.04 2.77
CA PHE A 394 -15.25 4.06 1.49
C PHE A 394 -14.66 5.16 0.61
N HIS A 395 -14.92 5.11 -0.69
CA HIS A 395 -14.71 6.25 -1.58
C HIS A 395 -16.03 6.89 -1.99
N GLN A 396 -15.98 8.16 -2.40
CA GLN A 396 -17.14 8.83 -2.97
C GLN A 396 -17.53 8.19 -4.32
N PRO A 397 -18.83 8.05 -4.65
CA PRO A 397 -19.27 7.49 -5.94
C PRO A 397 -18.75 8.27 -7.16
N GLN A 398 -18.55 9.59 -7.01
CA GLN A 398 -18.12 10.49 -8.08
C GLN A 398 -16.61 10.77 -8.08
N ASP A 399 -15.88 10.41 -7.02
CA ASP A 399 -14.44 10.67 -6.88
C ASP A 399 -13.76 9.58 -6.04
N VAL A 400 -13.09 8.64 -6.72
CA VAL A 400 -12.43 7.47 -6.10
C VAL A 400 -11.28 7.87 -5.17
N ASN A 401 -10.71 9.06 -5.33
CA ASN A 401 -9.62 9.54 -4.47
C ASN A 401 -10.13 10.11 -3.15
N ARG A 402 -11.41 10.45 -3.04
CA ARG A 402 -11.98 11.01 -1.81
C ARG A 402 -12.47 9.90 -0.91
N GLU A 403 -11.86 9.82 0.27
CA GLU A 403 -12.19 8.82 1.27
C GLU A 403 -13.24 9.33 2.26
N VAL A 404 -14.15 8.42 2.64
CA VAL A 404 -15.17 8.62 3.65
C VAL A 404 -15.02 7.53 4.69
N LEU A 405 -14.87 7.92 5.94
CA LEU A 405 -14.93 7.00 7.08
C LEU A 405 -16.39 6.67 7.36
N LEU A 406 -16.72 5.39 7.34
CA LEU A 406 -18.03 4.87 7.71
C LEU A 406 -17.87 3.96 8.93
N THR A 407 -18.53 4.32 10.04
CA THR A 407 -18.64 3.44 11.21
C THR A 407 -20.08 2.96 11.37
N ILE A 408 -20.28 1.65 11.36
CA ILE A 408 -21.56 1.01 11.62
C ILE A 408 -21.58 0.59 13.08
N MET A 409 -22.54 1.10 13.84
CA MET A 409 -22.79 0.72 15.23
C MET A 409 -24.10 -0.03 15.30
N ALA A 410 -24.04 -1.32 15.60
CA ALA A 410 -25.20 -2.19 15.68
C ALA A 410 -25.71 -2.27 17.13
N PHE A 411 -27.00 -2.00 17.34
CA PHE A 411 -27.63 -2.03 18.64
C PHE A 411 -28.77 -3.05 18.66
N ASN A 412 -28.80 -3.88 19.69
CA ASN A 412 -29.92 -4.79 19.89
C ASN A 412 -31.08 -4.04 20.56
N VAL A 413 -32.20 -3.92 19.87
CA VAL A 413 -33.43 -3.28 20.38
C VAL A 413 -34.42 -4.38 20.75
N PRO A 414 -34.75 -4.52 22.03
CA PRO A 414 -35.73 -5.50 22.52
C PRO A 414 -37.10 -5.34 21.82
N LYS A 415 -37.80 -6.46 21.63
CA LYS A 415 -39.16 -6.46 21.07
C LYS A 415 -40.23 -6.15 22.12
#